data_AF-A0A934FIT3-F1
#
_entry.id   AF-A0A934FIT3-F1
#
_cell.length_a   1.000
_cell.length_b   1.000
_cell.length_c   1.000
_cell.angle_alpha   90.00
_cell.angle_beta   90.00
_cell.angle_gamma   90.00
#
_symmetry.space_group_name_H-M   'P 1'
#
loop_
_entity.id
_entity.type
_entity.pdbx_description
1 polymer ?
#
loop_
_entity_poly.entity_id
_entity_poly.type
_entity_poly.pdbx_seq_one_letter_code
_entity_poly.pdbx_strand_id
1 'polypeptide(L)'
;MRKALGEQRFEGTGAVQCLARLYTALRYFVNFFQTSFKLAEKARDGSTVHRRYLAPATPCERLLEHSAIPTATKVRLREVAEMLDPIRLLEEVRAAQTQLETVSRGGSVSAPRSGEPDLVRFLANLSMAVCDEETSATRSPVGLVAPAAVSVSGPNLKPTMTNAKVESPSADPAASTPSKPSLPLPPEIVRR
;
A
#
# COMPACT_ATOMS: atom_id res chain seq x y z
N MET A 1 13.24 2.40 7.58
CA MET A 1 14.64 2.31 7.12
C MET A 1 15.53 1.68 8.18
N ARG A 2 15.81 2.34 9.30
CA ARG A 2 16.63 1.76 10.39
C ARG A 2 16.15 0.38 10.87
N LYS A 3 14.84 0.20 11.10
CA LYS A 3 14.27 -1.13 11.42
C LYS A 3 14.49 -2.19 10.33
N ALA A 4 14.56 -1.80 9.07
CA ALA A 4 14.69 -2.71 7.93
C ALA A 4 16.15 -3.02 7.57
N LEU A 5 17.10 -2.20 8.03
CA LEU A 5 18.53 -2.28 7.70
C LEU A 5 19.42 -2.59 8.90
N GLY A 6 18.87 -2.48 10.12
CA GLY A 6 19.67 -2.46 11.35
C GLY A 6 20.46 -1.15 11.51
N GLU A 7 21.40 -1.14 12.45
CA GLU A 7 22.31 -0.01 12.74
C GLU A 7 23.67 -0.15 12.03
N GLN A 8 23.69 -0.84 10.88
CA GLN A 8 24.92 -1.04 10.10
C GLN A 8 25.29 0.24 9.32
N ARG A 9 26.60 0.50 9.20
CA ARG A 9 27.13 1.59 8.38
C ARG A 9 27.50 1.04 7.00
N PHE A 10 27.03 1.73 5.97
CA PHE A 10 27.28 1.34 4.58
C PHE A 10 28.06 2.44 3.88
N GLU A 11 29.13 2.07 3.18
CA GLU A 11 30.00 3.00 2.45
C GLU A 11 30.18 2.52 1.00
N GLY A 12 30.45 3.47 0.10
CA GLY A 12 30.68 3.20 -1.31
C GLY A 12 29.43 3.31 -2.21
N THR A 13 29.68 3.49 -3.51
CA THR A 13 28.64 3.74 -4.52
C THR A 13 27.75 2.53 -4.75
N GLY A 14 28.28 1.31 -4.65
CA GLY A 14 27.49 0.07 -4.76
C GLY A 14 26.41 -0.04 -3.67
N ALA A 15 26.75 0.35 -2.43
CA ALA A 15 25.80 0.34 -1.33
C ALA A 15 24.70 1.39 -1.50
N VAL A 16 25.05 2.59 -2.00
CA VAL A 16 24.07 3.65 -2.29
C VAL A 16 23.04 3.19 -3.33
N GLN A 17 23.46 2.49 -4.38
CA GLN A 17 22.54 1.96 -5.39
C GLN A 17 21.59 0.90 -4.81
N CYS A 18 22.11 -0.02 -3.99
CA CYS A 18 21.28 -1.02 -3.32
C CYS A 18 20.26 -0.36 -2.36
N LEU A 19 20.70 0.65 -1.61
CA LEU A 19 19.84 1.43 -0.72
C LEU A 19 18.76 2.20 -1.48
N ALA A 20 19.09 2.76 -2.65
CA ALA A 20 18.11 3.45 -3.48
C ALA A 20 17.02 2.48 -3.96
N ARG A 21 17.39 1.28 -4.44
CA ARG A 21 16.43 0.23 -4.84
C ARG A 21 15.55 -0.20 -3.67
N LEU A 22 16.17 -0.53 -2.53
CA LEU A 22 15.47 -0.86 -1.30
C LEU A 22 14.48 0.25 -0.89
N TYR A 23 14.92 1.51 -0.97
CA TYR A 23 14.09 2.66 -0.65
C TYR A 23 12.88 2.76 -1.56
N THR A 24 13.05 2.57 -2.88
CA THR A 24 11.94 2.64 -3.82
C THR A 24 10.87 1.59 -3.53
N ALA A 25 11.27 0.33 -3.31
CA ALA A 25 10.35 -0.76 -3.01
C ALA A 25 9.63 -0.54 -1.66
N LEU A 26 10.37 -0.17 -0.60
CA LEU A 26 9.78 0.11 0.71
C LEU A 26 8.85 1.31 0.69
N ARG A 27 9.17 2.36 -0.08
CA ARG A 27 8.30 3.54 -0.22
C ARG A 27 6.95 3.13 -0.79
N TYR A 28 6.93 2.28 -1.80
CA TYR A 28 5.69 1.77 -2.37
C TYR A 28 4.95 0.88 -1.38
N PHE A 29 5.65 -0.07 -0.76
CA PHE A 29 5.03 -0.98 0.20
C PHE A 29 4.33 -0.25 1.36
N VAL A 30 5.05 0.66 2.02
CA VAL A 30 4.54 1.37 3.21
C VAL A 30 3.43 2.35 2.84
N ASN A 31 3.53 3.06 1.72
CA ASN A 31 2.53 4.09 1.39
C ASN A 31 1.23 3.51 0.83
N PHE A 32 1.29 2.38 0.11
CA PHE A 32 0.13 1.82 -0.57
C PHE A 32 -0.52 0.67 0.21
N PHE A 33 0.23 -0.12 0.98
CA PHE A 33 -0.29 -1.34 1.59
C PHE A 33 -0.27 -1.33 3.12
N GLN A 34 0.52 -0.45 3.75
CA GLN A 34 0.56 -0.38 5.21
C GLN A 34 -0.41 0.68 5.74
N THR A 35 -1.42 0.22 6.48
CA THR A 35 -2.30 1.13 7.23
C THR A 35 -1.53 1.79 8.36
N SER A 36 -1.85 3.06 8.63
CA SER A 36 -1.22 3.78 9.74
C SER A 36 -2.25 4.59 10.52
N PHE A 37 -2.15 4.57 11.83
CA PHE A 37 -2.98 5.41 12.70
C PHE A 37 -2.44 6.83 12.76
N LYS A 38 -3.26 7.79 12.33
CA LYS A 38 -2.93 9.21 12.43
C LYS A 38 -3.67 9.82 13.62
N LEU A 39 -2.96 10.57 14.45
CA LEU A 39 -3.54 11.31 15.57
C LEU A 39 -4.35 12.48 15.01
N ALA A 40 -5.65 12.51 15.33
CA ALA A 40 -6.54 13.61 14.95
C ALA A 40 -6.41 14.75 15.95
N GLU A 41 -6.53 14.43 17.25
CA GLU A 41 -6.56 15.42 18.33
C GLU A 41 -5.77 14.90 19.52
N LYS A 42 -5.10 15.83 20.20
CA LYS A 42 -4.41 15.57 21.47
C LYS A 42 -4.76 16.69 22.43
N ALA A 43 -5.50 16.37 23.49
CA ALA A 43 -5.85 17.29 24.55
C ALA A 43 -5.18 16.85 25.86
N ARG A 44 -4.84 17.82 26.71
CA ARG A 44 -4.41 17.57 28.08
C ARG A 44 -5.46 18.14 29.02
N ASP A 45 -5.87 17.34 30.00
CA ASP A 45 -6.71 17.77 31.10
C ASP A 45 -5.96 17.46 32.41
N GLY A 46 -5.40 18.50 33.02
CA GLY A 46 -4.47 18.39 34.14
C GLY A 46 -3.28 17.47 33.85
N SER A 47 -3.20 16.35 34.56
CA SER A 47 -2.16 15.32 34.41
C SER A 47 -2.48 14.27 33.32
N THR A 48 -3.70 14.23 32.79
CA THR A 48 -4.15 13.22 31.83
C THR A 48 -4.06 13.72 30.40
N VAL A 49 -3.68 12.84 29.47
CA VAL A 49 -3.58 13.14 28.04
C VAL A 49 -4.58 12.30 27.26
N HIS A 50 -5.57 12.94 26.64
CA HIS A 50 -6.54 12.30 25.76
C HIS A 50 -6.09 12.39 24.31
N ARG A 51 -6.16 11.27 23.58
CA ARG A 51 -5.73 11.14 22.19
C ARG A 51 -6.88 10.55 21.37
N ARG A 52 -7.34 11.29 20.36
CA ARG A 52 -8.32 10.81 19.38
C ARG A 52 -7.60 10.53 18.06
N TYR A 53 -7.77 9.33 17.52
CA TYR A 53 -7.16 8.93 16.25
C TYR A 53 -8.19 8.96 15.12
N LEU A 54 -7.70 9.14 13.89
CA LEU A 54 -8.49 8.93 12.68
C LEU A 54 -8.70 7.43 12.44
N ALA A 55 -9.67 7.11 11.59
CA ALA A 55 -9.88 5.76 11.10
C ALA A 55 -8.58 5.20 10.47
N PRO A 56 -8.31 3.89 10.62
CA PRO A 56 -7.16 3.26 9.99
C PRO A 56 -7.28 3.37 8.48
N ALA A 57 -6.29 3.99 7.85
CA ALA A 57 -6.20 4.14 6.41
C ALA A 57 -4.72 4.12 5.98
N THR A 58 -4.46 3.74 4.74
CA THR A 58 -3.11 3.84 4.16
C THR A 58 -2.74 5.31 3.91
N PRO A 59 -1.45 5.67 3.92
CA PRO A 59 -1.02 7.01 3.52
C PRO A 59 -1.53 7.43 2.14
N CYS A 60 -1.56 6.52 1.16
CA CYS A 60 -2.09 6.78 -0.17
C CYS A 60 -3.60 7.03 -0.16
N GLU A 61 -4.40 6.23 0.55
CA GLU A 61 -5.84 6.45 0.70
C GLU A 61 -6.16 7.84 1.24
N ARG A 62 -5.48 8.26 2.32
CA ARG A 62 -5.66 9.61 2.87
C ARG A 62 -5.30 10.70 1.87
N LEU A 63 -4.30 10.47 1.02
CA LEU A 63 -3.92 11.41 -0.03
C LEU A 63 -4.99 11.52 -1.13
N LEU A 64 -5.66 10.40 -1.45
CA LEU A 64 -6.77 10.37 -2.40
C LEU A 64 -8.02 11.08 -1.85
N GLU A 65 -8.26 11.02 -0.55
CA GLU A 65 -9.37 11.72 0.11
C GLU A 65 -9.10 13.23 0.30
N HIS A 66 -7.84 13.64 0.36
CA HIS A 66 -7.49 15.04 0.62
C HIS A 66 -7.96 15.99 -0.50
N SER A 67 -8.62 17.08 -0.14
CA SER A 67 -9.24 18.03 -1.08
C SER A 67 -8.22 18.85 -1.88
N ALA A 68 -7.08 19.19 -1.28
CA ALA A 68 -6.05 20.01 -1.92
C ALA A 68 -5.28 19.31 -3.08
N ILE A 69 -5.50 18.01 -3.30
CA ILE A 69 -4.76 17.25 -4.31
C ILE A 69 -5.53 17.29 -5.65
N PRO A 70 -4.90 17.71 -6.75
CA PRO A 70 -5.53 17.71 -8.07
C PRO A 70 -6.03 16.33 -8.48
N THR A 71 -7.17 16.28 -9.16
CA THR A 71 -7.78 15.03 -9.65
C THR A 71 -6.84 14.24 -10.57
N ALA A 72 -6.07 14.92 -11.42
CA ALA A 72 -5.06 14.29 -12.28
C ALA A 72 -4.03 13.48 -11.49
N THR A 73 -3.58 13.99 -10.33
CA THR A 73 -2.64 13.27 -9.45
C THR A 73 -3.32 12.05 -8.82
N LYS A 74 -4.59 12.18 -8.43
CA LYS A 74 -5.36 11.06 -7.85
C LYS A 74 -5.54 9.91 -8.84
N VAL A 75 -5.78 10.22 -10.12
CA VAL A 75 -5.88 9.21 -11.19
C VAL A 75 -4.56 8.45 -11.33
N ARG A 76 -3.44 9.17 -11.46
CA ARG A 76 -2.10 8.55 -11.56
C ARG A 76 -1.77 7.65 -10.36
N LEU A 77 -2.15 8.05 -9.15
CA LEU A 77 -1.91 7.26 -7.96
C LEU A 77 -2.72 5.95 -7.95
N ARG A 78 -3.94 5.95 -8.51
CA ARG A 78 -4.75 4.74 -8.66
C ARG A 78 -4.17 3.79 -9.70
N GLU A 79 -3.76 4.32 -10.86
CA GLU A 79 -3.08 3.53 -11.89
C GLU A 79 -1.82 2.85 -11.32
N VAL A 80 -1.02 3.59 -10.55
CA VAL A 80 0.15 3.03 -9.86
C VAL A 80 -0.27 1.95 -8.87
N ALA A 81 -1.30 2.19 -8.04
CA ALA A 81 -1.77 1.20 -7.07
C ALA A 81 -2.21 -0.12 -7.74
N GLU A 82 -2.87 -0.05 -8.90
CA GLU A 82 -3.32 -1.22 -9.66
C GLU A 82 -2.16 -2.04 -10.25
N MET A 83 -1.05 -1.38 -10.59
CA MET A 83 0.14 -2.04 -11.12
C MET A 83 1.03 -2.68 -10.04
N LEU A 84 0.83 -2.33 -8.77
CA LEU A 84 1.70 -2.76 -7.68
C LEU A 84 1.25 -4.10 -7.08
N ASP A 85 2.19 -5.03 -6.95
CA ASP A 85 1.99 -6.30 -6.24
C ASP A 85 2.77 -6.28 -4.91
N PRO A 86 2.08 -6.45 -3.76
CA PRO A 86 2.73 -6.44 -2.45
C PRO A 86 3.77 -7.56 -2.27
N ILE A 87 3.57 -8.74 -2.88
CA ILE A 87 4.48 -9.87 -2.73
C ILE A 87 5.78 -9.58 -3.48
N ARG A 88 5.68 -9.12 -4.74
CA ARG A 88 6.85 -8.71 -5.54
C ARG A 88 7.63 -7.59 -4.88
N LEU A 89 6.97 -6.62 -4.26
CA LEU A 89 7.65 -5.56 -3.51
C LEU A 89 8.45 -6.12 -2.34
N LEU A 90 7.91 -7.09 -1.60
CA LEU A 90 8.63 -7.72 -0.48
C LEU A 90 9.80 -8.60 -0.97
N GLU A 91 9.69 -9.23 -2.13
CA GLU A 91 10.79 -9.94 -2.78
C GLU A 91 11.93 -8.99 -3.18
N GLU A 92 11.59 -7.86 -3.82
CA GLU A 92 12.58 -6.83 -4.19
C GLU A 92 13.29 -6.26 -2.95
N VAL A 93 12.55 -6.04 -1.86
CA VAL A 93 13.11 -5.60 -0.57
C VAL A 93 14.13 -6.62 -0.06
N ARG A 94 13.79 -7.92 -0.06
CA ARG A 94 14.69 -8.99 0.37
C ARG A 94 15.93 -9.08 -0.52
N ALA A 95 15.75 -9.04 -1.84
CA ALA A 95 16.85 -9.07 -2.80
C ALA A 95 17.82 -7.90 -2.59
N ALA A 96 17.30 -6.68 -2.40
CA ALA A 96 18.10 -5.50 -2.16
C ALA A 96 18.85 -5.57 -0.80
N GLN A 97 18.25 -6.15 0.24
CA GLN A 97 18.92 -6.40 1.52
C GLN A 97 20.06 -7.39 1.37
N THR A 98 19.85 -8.52 0.69
CA THR A 98 20.92 -9.51 0.44
C THR A 98 22.07 -8.90 -0.36
N GLN A 99 21.77 -8.14 -1.41
CA GLN A 99 22.81 -7.43 -2.18
C GLN A 99 23.58 -6.45 -1.30
N LEU A 100 22.89 -5.67 -0.46
CA LEU A 100 23.52 -4.72 0.44
C LEU A 100 24.44 -5.42 1.46
N GLU A 101 24.06 -6.59 1.98
CA GLU A 101 24.91 -7.39 2.86
C GLU A 101 26.18 -7.90 2.15
N THR A 102 26.07 -8.34 0.88
CA THR A 102 27.24 -8.78 0.11
C THR A 102 28.24 -7.65 -0.12
N VAL A 103 27.75 -6.47 -0.48
CA VAL A 103 28.56 -5.26 -0.66
C VAL A 103 29.21 -4.82 0.65
N SER A 104 28.47 -4.90 1.76
CA SER A 104 28.97 -4.56 3.10
C SER A 104 30.10 -5.48 3.57
N ARG A 105 30.02 -6.79 3.28
CA ARG A 105 31.06 -7.76 3.64
C ARG A 105 32.29 -7.73 2.72
N GLY A 106 32.32 -6.85 1.71
CA GLY A 106 33.40 -6.80 0.71
C GLY A 106 33.43 -7.98 -0.25
N GLY A 107 32.35 -8.77 -0.33
CA GLY A 107 32.27 -9.93 -1.21
C GLY A 107 31.76 -9.57 -2.60
N SER A 108 32.41 -10.07 -3.65
CA SER A 108 31.82 -10.09 -4.99
C SER A 108 30.59 -11.02 -5.00
N VAL A 109 29.48 -10.56 -5.58
CA VAL A 109 28.22 -11.31 -5.68
C VAL A 109 28.45 -12.66 -6.34
N SER A 110 28.49 -13.75 -5.57
CA SER A 110 28.26 -15.09 -6.09
C SER A 110 26.76 -15.35 -6.07
N ALA A 111 26.22 -15.80 -7.21
CA ALA A 111 24.81 -16.12 -7.38
C ALA A 111 24.28 -16.99 -6.22
N PRO A 112 23.02 -16.78 -5.79
CA PRO A 112 22.43 -17.55 -4.70
C PRO A 112 22.39 -19.02 -5.08
N ARG A 113 22.93 -19.88 -4.20
CA ARG A 113 22.73 -21.32 -4.29
C ARG A 113 21.26 -21.59 -4.01
N SER A 114 20.55 -22.03 -5.04
CA SER A 114 19.16 -22.48 -5.00
C SER A 114 19.03 -23.75 -4.14
N GLY A 115 19.02 -23.58 -2.82
CA GLY A 115 18.40 -24.55 -1.93
C GLY A 115 16.97 -24.10 -1.71
N GLU A 116 15.99 -24.91 -2.14
CA GLU A 116 14.59 -24.63 -1.85
C GLU A 116 14.40 -24.45 -0.33
N PRO A 117 13.76 -23.37 0.12
CA PRO A 117 13.43 -23.23 1.51
C PRO A 117 12.45 -24.34 1.90
N ASP A 118 12.79 -25.14 2.91
CA ASP A 118 11.91 -26.18 3.46
C ASP A 118 10.68 -25.52 4.12
N LEU A 119 9.62 -25.37 3.33
CA LEU A 119 8.37 -24.73 3.72
C LEU A 119 7.67 -25.49 4.84
N VAL A 120 7.79 -26.81 4.87
CA VAL A 120 7.14 -27.66 5.88
C VAL A 120 7.74 -27.39 7.25
N ARG A 121 9.07 -27.30 7.34
CA ARG A 121 9.76 -26.95 8.59
C ARG A 121 9.47 -25.51 9.04
N PHE A 122 9.35 -24.58 8.10
CA PHE A 122 8.99 -23.20 8.41
C PHE A 122 7.56 -23.09 8.98
N LEU A 123 6.59 -23.75 8.35
CA LEU A 123 5.19 -23.75 8.82
C LEU A 123 5.05 -24.42 10.19
N ALA A 124 5.78 -25.51 10.45
CA ALA A 124 5.81 -26.16 11.76
C ALA A 124 6.32 -25.22 12.87
N ASN A 125 7.33 -24.40 12.58
CA ASN A 125 7.86 -23.44 13.55
C ASN A 125 6.90 -22.27 13.82
N LEU A 126 6.12 -21.83 12.82
CA LEU A 126 5.10 -20.79 13.00
C LEU A 126 3.96 -21.24 13.92
N SER A 127 3.54 -22.51 13.82
CA SER A 127 2.45 -23.03 14.65
C SER A 127 2.78 -23.08 16.14
N MET A 128 4.05 -23.18 16.53
CA MET A 128 4.42 -23.19 17.95
C MET A 128 4.42 -21.79 18.57
N ALA A 129 4.80 -20.75 17.81
CA ALA A 129 4.91 -19.38 18.32
C ALA A 129 3.56 -18.68 18.56
N VAL A 130 2.47 -19.17 17.95
CA VAL A 130 1.13 -18.56 18.07
C VAL A 130 0.39 -19.04 19.33
N CYS A 131 0.83 -20.15 19.94
CA CYS A 131 0.15 -20.76 21.08
C CYS A 131 0.61 -20.23 22.46
N ASP A 132 1.62 -19.35 22.52
CA ASP A 132 2.26 -18.95 23.78
C ASP A 132 1.76 -17.61 24.37
N GLU A 133 0.86 -16.88 23.72
CA GLU A 133 0.37 -15.56 24.18
C GLU A 133 -1.07 -15.60 24.75
N GLU A 134 -1.45 -16.68 25.43
CA GLU A 134 -2.71 -16.78 26.19
C GLU A 134 -2.49 -16.97 27.70
N THR A 135 -1.57 -16.24 28.34
CA THR A 135 -1.66 -16.01 29.79
C THR A 135 -0.94 -14.72 30.23
N SER A 136 -1.65 -13.60 30.19
CA SER A 136 -1.52 -12.59 31.26
C SER A 136 -2.80 -11.76 31.38
N ALA A 137 -3.53 -12.09 32.43
CA ALA A 137 -4.74 -11.44 32.88
C ALA A 137 -4.49 -9.99 33.31
N THR A 138 -5.31 -9.07 32.81
CA THR A 138 -6.09 -8.06 33.56
C THR A 138 -6.46 -6.93 32.58
N ARG A 139 -7.61 -7.07 31.92
CA ARG A 139 -8.32 -5.93 31.35
C ARG A 139 -9.81 -6.14 31.63
N SER A 140 -10.32 -5.34 32.56
CA SER A 140 -11.71 -5.36 33.04
C SER A 140 -12.71 -5.25 31.87
N PRO A 141 -13.89 -5.90 31.92
CA PRO A 141 -14.79 -5.96 30.78
C PRO A 141 -15.59 -4.66 30.66
N VAL A 142 -15.36 -3.90 29.58
CA VAL A 142 -16.35 -2.94 29.09
C VAL A 142 -17.21 -3.70 28.09
N GLY A 143 -18.49 -3.87 28.43
CA GLY A 143 -19.44 -4.64 27.64
C GLY A 143 -19.53 -4.15 26.21
N LEU A 144 -19.31 -5.06 25.27
CA LEU A 144 -19.75 -4.91 23.90
C LEU A 144 -20.51 -6.17 23.51
N VAL A 145 -21.75 -5.93 23.09
CA VAL A 145 -22.75 -6.88 22.65
C VAL A 145 -22.19 -7.83 21.58
N ALA A 146 -22.49 -9.12 21.72
CA ALA A 146 -22.12 -10.15 20.76
C ALA A 146 -22.77 -9.90 19.38
N PRO A 147 -22.04 -9.98 18.26
CA PRO A 147 -22.69 -10.14 16.97
C PRO A 147 -23.10 -11.60 16.78
N ALA A 148 -24.39 -11.78 16.50
CA ALA A 148 -24.97 -13.05 16.11
C ALA A 148 -24.28 -13.62 14.86
N ALA A 149 -24.10 -14.94 14.85
CA ALA A 149 -23.55 -15.69 13.72
C ALA A 149 -24.43 -15.50 12.47
N VAL A 150 -23.89 -14.83 11.46
CA VAL A 150 -24.48 -14.80 10.11
C VAL A 150 -23.96 -16.02 9.36
N SER A 151 -24.85 -17.01 9.17
CA SER A 151 -24.63 -18.11 8.23
C SER A 151 -24.66 -17.57 6.80
N VAL A 152 -23.53 -17.61 6.10
CA VAL A 152 -23.48 -17.32 4.66
C VAL A 152 -23.76 -18.63 3.91
N SER A 153 -25.02 -18.81 3.55
CA SER A 153 -25.46 -19.76 2.52
C SER A 153 -25.02 -19.22 1.16
N GLY A 154 -24.11 -19.93 0.48
CA GLY A 154 -23.65 -19.55 -0.86
C GLY A 154 -24.71 -19.87 -1.92
N PRO A 155 -25.00 -18.96 -2.88
CA PRO A 155 -25.89 -19.28 -3.99
C PRO A 155 -25.17 -20.10 -5.07
N ASN A 156 -25.78 -21.23 -5.38
CA ASN A 156 -25.45 -22.14 -6.48
C ASN A 156 -25.81 -21.47 -7.83
N LEU A 157 -24.82 -21.24 -8.69
CA LEU A 157 -25.02 -20.82 -10.07
C LEU A 157 -24.62 -21.97 -11.00
N LYS A 158 -25.62 -22.62 -11.60
CA LYS A 158 -25.44 -23.56 -12.72
C LYS A 158 -25.16 -22.77 -14.01
N PRO A 159 -24.27 -23.25 -14.90
CA PRO A 159 -24.07 -22.63 -16.20
C PRO A 159 -25.07 -23.20 -17.22
N THR A 160 -25.87 -22.34 -17.83
CA THR A 160 -26.64 -22.67 -19.06
C THR A 160 -25.93 -22.06 -20.26
N MET A 161 -25.36 -22.94 -21.09
CA MET A 161 -24.90 -22.63 -22.44
C MET A 161 -26.11 -22.43 -23.36
N THR A 162 -26.24 -21.28 -24.02
CA THR A 162 -26.96 -21.17 -25.29
C THR A 162 -26.27 -20.13 -26.18
N ASN A 163 -25.88 -20.57 -27.37
CA ASN A 163 -25.26 -19.81 -28.45
C ASN A 163 -26.35 -19.27 -29.40
N ALA A 164 -26.22 -18.03 -29.86
CA ALA A 164 -26.73 -17.53 -31.16
C ALA A 164 -26.13 -16.13 -31.40
N LYS A 165 -25.16 -15.96 -32.30
CA LYS A 165 -25.28 -15.73 -33.76
C LYS A 165 -25.39 -14.23 -34.11
N VAL A 166 -24.24 -13.69 -34.55
CA VAL A 166 -23.98 -12.80 -35.71
C VAL A 166 -25.12 -11.88 -36.16
N GLU A 167 -24.88 -10.56 -36.18
CA GLU A 167 -24.90 -9.72 -37.39
C GLU A 167 -24.40 -8.29 -37.07
N SER A 168 -23.49 -7.76 -37.89
CA SER A 168 -23.22 -6.33 -38.13
C SER A 168 -23.44 -6.15 -39.64
N PRO A 169 -23.86 -4.99 -40.22
CA PRO A 169 -23.09 -3.73 -40.10
C PRO A 169 -23.86 -2.39 -40.37
N SER A 170 -23.09 -1.28 -40.29
CA SER A 170 -23.16 -0.04 -41.12
C SER A 170 -24.26 1.02 -40.89
N ALA A 171 -23.87 2.24 -40.51
CA ALA A 171 -23.89 3.47 -41.35
C ALA A 171 -23.89 4.78 -40.51
N ASP A 172 -22.87 5.64 -40.74
CA ASP A 172 -22.88 7.10 -40.50
C ASP A 172 -23.83 7.81 -41.53
N PRO A 173 -24.08 9.15 -41.58
CA PRO A 173 -23.43 10.30 -40.88
C PRO A 173 -24.40 11.45 -40.43
N ALA A 174 -23.91 12.48 -39.72
CA ALA A 174 -24.18 13.91 -39.99
C ALA A 174 -23.75 14.89 -38.86
N ALA A 175 -22.81 15.77 -39.22
CA ALA A 175 -22.61 17.19 -38.90
C ALA A 175 -23.31 17.88 -37.69
N SER A 176 -22.50 18.56 -36.85
CA SER A 176 -22.54 20.04 -36.67
C SER A 176 -21.40 20.56 -35.76
N THR A 177 -20.56 21.47 -36.29
CA THR A 177 -19.71 22.45 -35.56
C THR A 177 -20.52 23.78 -35.46
N PRO A 178 -20.09 24.92 -34.85
CA PRO A 178 -19.08 25.27 -33.81
C PRO A 178 -19.66 26.17 -32.68
N SER A 179 -18.88 26.51 -31.63
CA SER A 179 -18.70 27.92 -31.19
C SER A 179 -17.72 28.09 -30.02
N LYS A 180 -16.80 29.05 -30.18
CA LYS A 180 -16.04 29.74 -29.12
C LYS A 180 -16.89 30.90 -28.58
N PRO A 181 -16.71 31.29 -27.29
CA PRO A 181 -16.36 32.68 -26.98
C PRO A 181 -15.23 32.74 -25.93
N SER A 182 -14.08 33.35 -26.23
CA SER A 182 -13.70 34.75 -25.97
C SER A 182 -13.58 35.14 -24.48
N LEU A 183 -12.35 35.50 -24.10
CA LEU A 183 -11.87 36.03 -22.80
C LEU A 183 -12.69 37.21 -22.24
N PRO A 184 -12.50 37.51 -20.95
CA PRO A 184 -11.90 38.82 -20.62
C PRO A 184 -10.69 38.73 -19.67
N LEU A 185 -9.73 39.63 -19.91
CA LEU A 185 -8.52 39.90 -19.12
C LEU A 185 -8.86 40.55 -17.76
N PRO A 186 -8.05 40.35 -16.70
CA PRO A 186 -8.13 41.13 -15.46
C PRO A 186 -7.41 42.50 -15.55
N PRO A 187 -7.86 43.54 -14.82
CA PRO A 187 -7.31 44.90 -14.86
C PRO A 187 -5.99 45.06 -14.08
N GLU A 188 -5.20 46.04 -14.54
CA GLU A 188 -3.89 46.45 -14.04
C GLU A 188 -3.87 46.85 -12.56
N ILE A 189 -2.83 46.39 -11.85
CA ILE A 189 -2.48 46.86 -10.51
C ILE A 189 -1.58 48.10 -10.66
N VAL A 190 -2.16 49.27 -10.37
CA VAL A 190 -1.44 50.53 -10.15
C VAL A 190 -0.59 50.38 -8.89
N ARG A 191 0.74 50.46 -9.05
CA ARG A 191 1.68 50.60 -7.92
C ARG A 191 1.71 52.06 -7.47
N ARG A 192 1.51 52.29 -6.17
CA ARG A 192 1.88 53.49 -5.43
C ARG A 192 2.91 53.11 -4.39
#